data_AF-A0A842WVW0-F1
#
_entry.id   AF-A0A842WVW0-F1
#
_cell.length_a   1.000
_cell.length_b   1.000
_cell.length_c   1.000
_cell.angle_alpha   90.00
_cell.angle_beta   90.00
_cell.angle_gamma   90.00
#
_symmetry.space_group_name_H-M   'P 1'
#
loop_
_entity.id
_entity.type
_entity.pdbx_description
1 polymer ?
#
loop_
_entity_poly.entity_id
_entity_poly.type
_entity_poly.pdbx_seq_one_letter_code
_entity_poly.pdbx_strand_id
1 'polypeptide(L)'
;MVLSVGYTFYYFCITTSYWEVAFIDPWSFTVISLIIGILLIVLGTYYSWKNHHIKRSYHIPDGKITYADLNISEKTLFSPRYRLAGKPDYIVKQQEKLLPVEVKSGAYSHPQFHHIMQLTAYCVLLEDTFQTFVPQGLLVYPSGHHMIMMNPKVRFQLEQIIHEINYSKRSQTAYRNHHDKWKCRSCSLRQHCMEKLI
;
A
#
# COMPACT_ATOMS: atom_id res chain seq x y z
N MET A 1 -46.52 77.86 -21.68
CA MET A 1 -45.71 78.98 -22.23
C MET A 1 -44.26 78.52 -22.20
N VAL A 2 -43.58 78.62 -23.34
CA VAL A 2 -42.27 78.05 -23.66
C VAL A 2 -41.15 78.74 -22.86
N LEU A 3 -40.06 78.00 -22.59
CA LEU A 3 -38.62 78.36 -22.74
C LEU A 3 -37.77 77.54 -21.73
N SER A 4 -36.89 76.62 -22.18
CA SER A 4 -35.45 76.86 -22.45
C SER A 4 -34.62 76.79 -21.13
N VAL A 5 -33.48 76.15 -20.94
CA VAL A 5 -32.39 75.52 -21.71
C VAL A 5 -31.75 74.49 -20.76
N GLY A 6 -31.18 73.40 -21.27
CA GLY A 6 -30.37 72.46 -20.46
C GLY A 6 -29.07 73.06 -19.93
N TYR A 7 -28.40 72.35 -19.00
CA TYR A 7 -26.97 72.01 -19.03
C TYR A 7 -26.53 71.35 -17.69
N THR A 8 -25.81 70.22 -17.84
CA THR A 8 -24.73 69.68 -16.99
C THR A 8 -25.01 68.93 -15.66
N PHE A 9 -24.90 67.59 -15.75
CA PHE A 9 -24.07 66.67 -14.93
C PHE A 9 -23.49 67.16 -13.58
N TYR A 10 -23.71 66.41 -12.48
CA TYR A 10 -22.69 65.68 -11.68
C TYR A 10 -23.25 65.20 -10.31
N TYR A 11 -23.19 63.87 -10.09
CA TYR A 11 -22.79 63.15 -8.87
C TYR A 11 -23.64 63.08 -7.57
N PHE A 12 -23.80 61.80 -7.13
CA PHE A 12 -23.73 61.27 -5.75
C PHE A 12 -24.89 61.66 -4.79
N CYS A 13 -25.47 60.78 -3.96
CA CYS A 13 -24.84 59.85 -3.01
C CYS A 13 -25.92 59.00 -2.29
N ILE A 14 -25.74 57.65 -2.28
CA ILE A 14 -25.87 56.66 -1.17
C ILE A 14 -27.20 56.63 -0.37
N THR A 15 -27.92 55.50 -0.22
CA THR A 15 -27.64 54.42 0.75
C THR A 15 -28.44 53.14 0.46
N THR A 16 -27.79 51.99 0.25
CA THR A 16 -28.40 50.67 0.49
C THR A 16 -27.37 49.69 1.05
N SER A 17 -27.61 49.29 2.31
CA SER A 17 -27.32 47.98 2.91
C SER A 17 -26.23 47.13 2.25
N TYR A 18 -25.06 47.14 2.88
CA TYR A 18 -23.96 46.22 2.65
C TYR A 18 -24.42 44.77 2.84
N TRP A 19 -24.40 44.02 1.74
CA TRP A 19 -24.49 42.57 1.73
C TRP A 19 -23.14 42.01 2.18
N GLU A 20 -23.10 41.31 3.31
CA GLU A 20 -21.94 40.50 3.76
C GLU A 20 -21.80 39.22 2.91
N VAL A 21 -21.56 39.38 1.62
CA VAL A 21 -20.94 38.32 0.83
C VAL A 21 -19.48 38.70 0.69
N ALA A 22 -18.62 38.03 1.44
CA ALA A 22 -17.18 38.11 1.24
C ALA A 22 -16.90 37.89 -0.24
N PHE A 23 -16.64 38.97 -0.97
CA PHE A 23 -16.19 38.92 -2.35
C PHE A 23 -14.81 38.26 -2.28
N ILE A 24 -14.79 36.95 -2.46
CA ILE A 24 -13.54 36.21 -2.59
C ILE A 24 -12.90 36.79 -3.85
N ASP A 25 -11.81 37.51 -3.65
CA ASP A 25 -11.12 38.23 -4.70
C ASP A 25 -10.73 37.23 -5.83
N PRO A 26 -10.98 37.55 -7.12
CA PRO A 26 -10.69 36.65 -8.23
C PRO A 26 -9.24 36.14 -8.29
N TRP A 27 -8.28 36.90 -7.78
CA TRP A 27 -6.88 36.51 -7.66
C TRP A 27 -6.65 35.46 -6.56
N SER A 28 -7.52 35.39 -5.56
CA SER A 28 -7.49 34.33 -4.54
C SER A 28 -7.79 32.96 -5.15
N PHE A 29 -8.74 32.88 -6.10
CA PHE A 29 -9.06 31.62 -6.79
C PHE A 29 -7.92 31.13 -7.68
N THR A 30 -7.22 32.03 -8.36
CA THR A 30 -6.10 31.65 -9.24
C THR A 30 -4.91 31.16 -8.42
N VAL A 31 -4.61 31.80 -7.28
CA VAL A 31 -3.55 31.36 -6.36
C VAL A 31 -3.87 29.98 -5.76
N ILE A 32 -5.11 29.77 -5.30
CA ILE A 32 -5.54 28.46 -4.76
C ILE A 32 -5.43 27.36 -5.84
N SER A 33 -5.88 27.65 -7.07
CA SER A 33 -5.79 26.70 -8.19
C SER A 33 -4.34 26.30 -8.51
N LEU A 34 -3.41 27.26 -8.50
CA LEU A 34 -1.99 26.99 -8.72
C LEU A 34 -1.38 26.12 -7.61
N ILE A 35 -1.70 26.40 -6.34
CA ILE A 35 -1.22 25.60 -5.21
C ILE A 35 -1.70 24.15 -5.32
N ILE A 36 -2.99 23.94 -5.62
CA ILE A 36 -3.54 22.59 -5.81
C ILE A 36 -2.85 21.90 -6.99
N GLY A 37 -2.65 22.60 -8.11
CA GLY A 37 -1.94 22.06 -9.28
C GLY A 37 -0.52 21.60 -8.95
N ILE A 38 0.25 22.43 -8.25
CA ILE A 38 1.62 22.07 -7.81
C ILE A 38 1.57 20.87 -6.86
N LEU A 39 0.65 20.85 -5.89
CA LEU A 39 0.50 19.73 -4.96
C LEU A 39 0.21 18.41 -5.70
N LEU A 40 -0.68 18.43 -6.69
CA LEU A 40 -0.99 17.26 -7.51
C LEU A 40 0.21 16.79 -8.34
N ILE A 41 1.00 17.71 -8.89
CA ILE A 41 2.23 17.37 -9.63
C ILE A 41 3.28 16.75 -8.69
N VAL A 42 3.48 17.31 -7.50
CA VAL A 42 4.43 16.78 -6.50
C VAL A 42 4.01 15.38 -6.05
N LEU A 43 2.73 15.19 -5.72
CA LEU A 43 2.21 13.86 -5.38
C LEU A 43 2.35 12.89 -6.56
N GLY A 44 2.00 13.31 -7.78
CA GLY A 44 2.11 12.50 -8.98
C GLY A 44 3.54 12.06 -9.29
N THR A 45 4.51 12.97 -9.17
CA THR A 45 5.94 12.66 -9.35
C THR A 45 6.48 11.78 -8.22
N TYR A 46 6.05 11.97 -6.98
CA TYR A 46 6.39 11.10 -5.86
C TYR A 46 5.88 9.66 -6.07
N TYR A 47 4.62 9.48 -6.44
CA TYR A 47 4.05 8.16 -6.74
C TYR A 47 4.72 7.52 -7.96
N SER A 48 5.01 8.31 -8.99
CA SER A 48 5.70 7.85 -10.20
C SER A 48 7.14 7.42 -9.89
N TRP A 49 7.88 8.19 -9.08
CA TRP A 49 9.23 7.86 -8.65
C TRP A 49 9.26 6.58 -7.82
N LYS A 50 8.33 6.42 -6.87
CA LYS A 50 8.17 5.18 -6.09
C LYS A 50 7.94 3.96 -7.01
N ASN A 51 7.06 4.10 -8.01
CA ASN A 51 6.79 3.04 -8.98
C ASN A 51 7.96 2.77 -9.94
N HIS A 52 8.70 3.81 -10.36
CA HIS A 52 9.86 3.65 -11.24
C HIS A 52 11.09 3.12 -10.51
N HIS A 53 11.27 3.46 -9.23
CA HIS A 53 12.34 2.93 -8.39
C HIS A 53 12.16 1.43 -8.17
N ILE A 54 10.91 0.98 -8.03
CA ILE A 54 10.52 -0.44 -8.09
C ILE A 54 11.00 -1.01 -9.44
N LYS A 55 10.61 -0.47 -10.60
CA LYS A 55 11.01 -1.01 -11.91
C LYS A 55 12.53 -1.13 -12.13
N ARG A 56 13.31 -0.08 -11.81
CA ARG A 56 14.76 -0.05 -12.11
C ARG A 56 15.62 -0.89 -11.15
N SER A 57 15.18 -1.06 -9.91
CA SER A 57 15.99 -1.76 -8.89
C SER A 57 15.94 -3.29 -9.00
N TYR A 58 15.01 -3.86 -9.78
CA TYR A 58 14.70 -5.29 -9.74
C TYR A 58 15.21 -6.13 -10.91
N HIS A 59 15.99 -5.57 -11.86
CA HIS A 59 16.43 -6.29 -13.07
C HIS A 59 15.30 -7.13 -13.71
N ILE A 60 14.04 -6.66 -13.59
CA ILE A 60 12.89 -7.32 -14.18
C ILE A 60 13.07 -7.09 -15.69
N PRO A 61 13.26 -8.15 -16.50
CA PRO A 61 13.47 -7.98 -17.93
C PRO A 61 12.34 -7.14 -18.52
N ASP A 62 12.66 -6.21 -19.41
CA ASP A 62 11.70 -5.30 -20.08
C ASP A 62 10.54 -6.00 -20.83
N GLY A 63 10.52 -7.33 -20.83
CA GLY A 63 9.47 -8.15 -21.41
C GLY A 63 8.16 -7.97 -20.66
N LYS A 64 7.28 -7.12 -21.21
CA LYS A 64 5.86 -6.94 -20.87
C LYS A 64 5.60 -7.26 -19.40
N ILE A 65 5.97 -6.31 -18.52
CA ILE A 65 5.39 -6.21 -17.19
C ILE A 65 3.93 -5.83 -17.40
N THR A 66 3.12 -6.82 -17.77
CA THR A 66 1.71 -6.74 -17.51
C THR A 66 1.65 -6.82 -16.00
N TYR A 67 1.50 -5.66 -15.34
CA TYR A 67 0.77 -5.62 -14.08
C TYR A 67 -0.46 -6.47 -14.38
N ALA A 68 -0.48 -7.72 -13.93
CA ALA A 68 -1.57 -8.63 -14.26
C ALA A 68 -2.77 -8.05 -13.57
N ASP A 69 -3.51 -7.24 -14.33
CA ASP A 69 -4.49 -6.23 -13.95
C ASP A 69 -4.39 -5.72 -12.52
N LEU A 70 -4.41 -4.41 -12.33
CA LEU A 70 -4.71 -3.81 -11.02
C LEU A 70 -5.93 -4.49 -10.33
N ASN A 71 -6.83 -5.13 -11.10
CA ASN A 71 -7.93 -5.98 -10.62
C ASN A 71 -7.54 -7.29 -9.89
N ILE A 72 -6.41 -7.95 -10.17
CA ILE A 72 -6.05 -9.21 -9.48
C ILE A 72 -5.47 -8.93 -8.10
N SER A 73 -4.61 -7.91 -7.98
CA SER A 73 -4.08 -7.45 -6.69
C SER A 73 -5.17 -6.86 -5.80
N GLU A 74 -6.29 -6.39 -6.36
CA GLU A 74 -7.45 -5.97 -5.57
C GLU A 74 -8.21 -7.14 -4.94
N LYS A 75 -8.18 -8.33 -5.54
CA LYS A 75 -8.93 -9.49 -5.05
C LYS A 75 -8.11 -10.26 -4.02
N THR A 76 -8.67 -10.46 -2.84
CA THR A 76 -8.12 -11.40 -1.84
C THR A 76 -8.09 -12.80 -2.44
N LEU A 77 -6.90 -13.38 -2.51
CA LEU A 77 -6.68 -14.75 -2.96
C LEU A 77 -7.04 -15.72 -1.83
N PHE A 78 -7.46 -16.93 -2.18
CA PHE A 78 -7.82 -17.95 -1.21
C PHE A 78 -7.24 -19.31 -1.62
N SER A 79 -6.64 -19.99 -0.65
CA SER A 79 -6.16 -21.36 -0.76
C SER A 79 -7.12 -22.28 0.02
N PRO A 80 -7.89 -23.14 -0.67
CA PRO A 80 -8.72 -24.14 0.00
C PRO A 80 -7.88 -25.17 0.76
N ARG A 81 -6.73 -25.58 0.21
CA ARG A 81 -5.84 -26.58 0.80
C ARG A 81 -5.35 -26.17 2.18
N TYR A 82 -4.96 -24.91 2.32
CA TYR A 82 -4.40 -24.38 3.56
C TYR A 82 -5.39 -23.57 4.40
N ARG A 83 -6.61 -23.33 3.88
CA ARG A 83 -7.61 -22.41 4.43
C ARG A 83 -7.00 -21.03 4.73
N LEU A 84 -6.14 -20.57 3.84
CA LEU A 84 -5.47 -19.28 3.92
C LEU A 84 -6.12 -18.30 2.95
N ALA A 85 -6.21 -17.05 3.37
CA ALA A 85 -6.59 -15.94 2.51
C ALA A 85 -5.54 -14.84 2.63
N GLY A 86 -5.28 -14.12 1.55
CA GLY A 86 -4.29 -13.05 1.57
C GLY A 86 -4.24 -12.26 0.28
N LYS A 87 -3.65 -11.07 0.38
CA LYS A 87 -3.45 -10.15 -0.74
C LYS A 87 -1.96 -9.84 -0.88
N PRO A 88 -1.29 -10.27 -1.95
CA PRO A 88 0.07 -9.85 -2.24
C PRO A 88 0.13 -8.35 -2.56
N ASP A 89 1.23 -7.68 -2.21
CA ASP A 89 1.43 -6.26 -2.57
C ASP A 89 1.44 -6.07 -4.09
N TYR A 90 2.22 -6.90 -4.80
CA TYR A 90 2.25 -6.92 -6.25
C TYR A 90 2.41 -8.36 -6.78
N ILE A 91 1.95 -8.56 -8.01
CA ILE A 91 2.16 -9.79 -8.77
C ILE A 91 2.72 -9.39 -10.13
N VAL A 92 3.93 -9.87 -10.44
CA VAL A 92 4.52 -9.72 -11.76
C VAL A 92 4.16 -10.95 -12.58
N LYS A 93 3.53 -10.74 -13.74
CA LYS A 93 3.26 -11.82 -14.70
C LYS A 93 4.18 -11.67 -15.89
N GLN A 94 4.97 -12.71 -16.15
CA GLN A 94 5.81 -12.81 -17.33
C GLN A 94 5.44 -14.12 -18.05
N GLN A 95 4.84 -14.01 -19.24
CA GLN A 95 4.26 -15.15 -19.96
C GLN A 95 3.27 -15.92 -19.05
N GLU A 96 3.54 -17.21 -18.79
CA GLU A 96 2.74 -18.09 -17.93
C GLU A 96 3.25 -18.17 -16.48
N LYS A 97 4.28 -17.38 -16.12
CA LYS A 97 4.86 -17.38 -14.77
C LYS A 97 4.31 -16.21 -13.95
N LEU A 98 3.90 -16.52 -12.73
CA LEU A 98 3.50 -15.54 -11.72
C LEU A 98 4.61 -15.41 -10.67
N LEU A 99 4.96 -14.17 -10.33
CA LEU A 99 5.96 -13.84 -9.32
C LEU A 99 5.33 -12.88 -8.29
N PRO A 100 5.02 -13.35 -7.07
CA PRO A 100 4.59 -12.45 -6.00
C PRO A 100 5.76 -11.60 -5.54
N VAL A 101 5.48 -10.32 -5.29
CA VAL A 101 6.44 -9.35 -4.75
C VAL A 101 5.89 -8.79 -3.44
N GLU A 102 6.68 -8.90 -2.39
CA GLU A 102 6.37 -8.38 -1.06
C GLU A 102 7.30 -7.21 -0.73
N VAL A 103 6.75 -6.05 -0.38
CA VAL A 103 7.53 -4.83 -0.11
C VAL A 103 7.50 -4.50 1.38
N LYS A 104 8.69 -4.34 1.96
CA LYS A 104 8.87 -3.97 3.36
C LYS A 104 9.52 -2.61 3.47
N SER A 105 9.01 -1.77 4.37
CA SER A 105 9.57 -0.46 4.68
C SER A 105 10.69 -0.51 5.72
N GLY A 106 10.72 -1.56 6.55
CA GLY A 106 11.77 -1.75 7.55
C GLY A 106 13.13 -2.03 6.90
N ALA A 107 14.18 -1.38 7.41
CA ALA A 107 15.54 -1.58 6.94
C ALA A 107 16.13 -2.88 7.52
N TYR A 108 15.99 -3.97 6.78
CA TYR A 108 16.66 -5.25 7.08
C TYR A 108 17.69 -5.54 6.00
N SER A 109 18.91 -5.89 6.39
CA SER A 109 19.95 -6.30 5.43
C SER A 109 19.74 -7.71 4.88
N HIS A 110 18.92 -8.52 5.56
CA HIS A 110 18.66 -9.92 5.22
C HIS A 110 17.17 -10.27 5.35
N PRO A 111 16.67 -11.22 4.54
CA PRO A 111 15.30 -11.72 4.64
C PRO A 111 14.97 -12.23 6.05
N GLN A 112 13.98 -11.60 6.68
CA GLN A 112 13.48 -12.06 7.96
C GLN A 112 12.58 -13.28 7.77
N PHE A 113 12.67 -14.26 8.67
CA PHE A 113 11.90 -15.50 8.58
C PHE A 113 10.39 -15.26 8.40
N HIS A 114 9.80 -14.36 9.18
CA HIS A 114 8.37 -14.04 9.09
C HIS A 114 7.99 -13.39 7.75
N HIS A 115 8.89 -12.62 7.13
CA HIS A 115 8.67 -12.08 5.78
C HIS A 115 8.74 -13.17 4.71
N ILE A 116 9.66 -14.14 4.86
CA ILE A 116 9.75 -15.31 4.00
C ILE A 116 8.46 -16.14 4.09
N MET A 117 7.95 -16.40 5.29
CA MET A 117 6.71 -17.16 5.49
C MET A 117 5.49 -16.45 4.88
N GLN A 118 5.39 -15.13 5.03
CA GLN A 118 4.35 -14.34 4.39
C GLN A 118 4.42 -14.44 2.86
N LEU A 119 5.60 -14.26 2.28
CA LEU A 119 5.83 -14.41 0.84
C LEU A 119 5.54 -15.84 0.34
N THR A 120 5.89 -16.85 1.13
CA THR A 120 5.59 -18.26 0.83
C THR A 120 4.08 -18.49 0.81
N ALA A 121 3.33 -17.88 1.73
CA ALA A 121 1.87 -17.94 1.73
C ALA A 121 1.30 -17.36 0.45
N TYR A 122 1.83 -16.23 -0.06
CA TYR A 122 1.41 -15.67 -1.34
C TYR A 122 1.72 -16.57 -2.53
N CYS A 123 2.88 -17.24 -2.55
CA CYS A 123 3.19 -18.20 -3.61
C CYS A 123 2.12 -19.29 -3.65
N VAL A 124 1.82 -19.91 -2.51
CA VAL A 124 0.79 -20.96 -2.39
C VAL A 124 -0.61 -20.45 -2.77
N LEU A 125 -0.97 -19.24 -2.38
CA LEU A 125 -2.24 -18.63 -2.75
C LEU A 125 -2.38 -18.46 -4.27
N LEU A 126 -1.30 -18.04 -4.94
CA LEU A 126 -1.25 -17.95 -6.39
C LEU A 126 -1.35 -19.32 -7.06
N GLU A 127 -0.65 -20.33 -6.54
CA GLU A 127 -0.69 -21.70 -7.07
C GLU A 127 -2.12 -22.26 -7.02
N ASP A 128 -2.79 -22.17 -5.87
CA ASP A 128 -4.16 -22.66 -5.70
C ASP A 128 -5.17 -21.85 -6.53
N THR A 129 -4.99 -20.53 -6.66
CA THR A 129 -5.95 -19.69 -7.39
C THR A 129 -5.82 -19.86 -8.90
N PHE A 130 -4.58 -19.89 -9.41
CA PHE A 130 -4.30 -19.87 -10.84
C PHE A 130 -3.91 -21.24 -11.40
N GLN A 131 -3.86 -22.28 -10.56
CA GLN A 131 -3.51 -23.65 -10.96
C GLN A 131 -2.17 -23.69 -11.72
N THR A 132 -1.20 -22.91 -11.25
CA THR A 132 0.14 -22.79 -11.82
C THR A 132 1.20 -23.06 -10.77
N PHE A 133 2.44 -23.32 -11.18
CA PHE A 133 3.56 -23.51 -10.26
C PHE A 133 4.30 -22.19 -10.02
N VAL A 134 4.52 -21.84 -8.76
CA VAL A 134 5.22 -20.62 -8.34
C VAL A 134 6.53 -21.01 -7.63
N PRO A 135 7.65 -21.12 -8.37
CA PRO A 135 8.91 -21.62 -7.83
C PRO A 135 9.62 -20.64 -6.90
N GLN A 136 9.27 -19.36 -6.95
CA GLN A 136 9.99 -18.31 -6.24
C GLN A 136 9.11 -17.08 -6.01
N GLY A 137 9.48 -16.27 -5.03
CA GLY A 137 8.91 -14.94 -4.78
C GLY A 137 10.00 -13.91 -4.56
N LEU A 138 9.67 -12.63 -4.71
CA LEU A 138 10.60 -11.53 -4.52
C LEU A 138 10.29 -10.76 -3.23
N LEU A 139 11.28 -10.62 -2.36
CA LEU A 139 11.18 -9.79 -1.16
C LEU A 139 11.99 -8.52 -1.35
N VAL A 140 11.37 -7.38 -1.08
CA VAL A 140 11.96 -6.06 -1.30
C VAL A 140 12.07 -5.30 0.02
N TYR A 141 13.27 -4.81 0.30
CA TYR A 141 13.57 -3.87 1.37
C TYR A 141 14.15 -2.57 0.80
N PRO A 142 14.25 -1.49 1.60
CA PRO A 142 14.98 -0.29 1.18
C PRO A 142 16.46 -0.55 0.92
N SER A 143 17.03 -1.55 1.60
CA SER A 143 18.43 -1.98 1.50
C SER A 143 18.73 -2.85 0.27
N GLY A 144 17.72 -3.41 -0.39
CA GLY A 144 17.91 -4.34 -1.49
C GLY A 144 16.76 -5.32 -1.66
N HIS A 145 16.94 -6.28 -2.56
CA HIS A 145 15.93 -7.29 -2.86
C HIS A 145 16.52 -8.70 -2.75
N HIS A 146 15.66 -9.67 -2.46
CA HIS A 146 16.05 -11.06 -2.29
C HIS A 146 15.05 -11.97 -2.98
N MET A 147 15.53 -12.81 -3.89
CA MET A 147 14.75 -13.88 -4.48
C MET A 147 14.68 -15.06 -3.51
N ILE A 148 13.48 -15.51 -3.19
CA ILE A 148 13.25 -16.60 -2.25
C ILE A 148 12.71 -17.80 -3.02
N MET A 149 13.45 -18.92 -2.98
CA MET A 149 13.05 -20.16 -3.64
C MET A 149 12.03 -20.95 -2.81
N MET A 150 10.95 -21.39 -3.43
CA MET A 150 9.87 -22.18 -2.82
C MET A 150 10.22 -23.68 -2.76
N ASN A 151 11.31 -23.98 -2.07
CA ASN A 151 11.77 -25.36 -1.86
C ASN A 151 10.87 -26.14 -0.87
N PRO A 152 10.96 -27.48 -0.83
CA PRO A 152 10.12 -28.29 0.06
C PRO A 152 10.25 -27.93 1.55
N LYS A 153 11.44 -27.52 2.01
CA LYS A 153 11.67 -27.13 3.40
C LYS A 153 10.87 -25.88 3.79
N VAL A 154 10.93 -24.83 2.96
CA VAL A 154 10.21 -23.57 3.21
C VAL A 154 8.70 -23.80 3.17
N ARG A 155 8.23 -24.63 2.25
CA ARG A 155 6.81 -25.03 2.19
C ARG A 155 6.40 -25.78 3.45
N PHE A 156 7.17 -26.76 3.88
CA PHE A 156 6.91 -27.49 5.11
C PHE A 156 6.86 -26.56 6.33
N GLN A 157 7.76 -25.58 6.44
CA GLN A 157 7.74 -24.58 7.51
C GLN A 157 6.45 -23.75 7.51
N LEU A 158 5.97 -23.34 6.35
CA LEU A 158 4.68 -22.66 6.24
C LEU A 158 3.54 -23.56 6.75
N GLU A 159 3.52 -24.83 6.35
CA GLU A 159 2.51 -25.80 6.81
C GLU A 159 2.51 -25.96 8.34
N GLN A 160 3.69 -26.05 8.96
CA GLN A 160 3.82 -26.12 10.42
C GLN A 160 3.25 -24.88 11.09
N ILE A 161 3.57 -23.67 10.60
CA ILE A 161 3.06 -22.42 11.17
C ILE A 161 1.53 -22.34 11.06
N ILE A 162 0.97 -22.74 9.92
CA ILE A 162 -0.49 -22.78 9.73
C ILE A 162 -1.12 -23.77 10.71
N HIS A 163 -0.48 -24.92 10.92
CA HIS A 163 -0.94 -25.91 11.89
C HIS A 163 -0.93 -25.35 13.32
N GLU A 164 0.17 -24.72 13.74
CA GLU A 164 0.29 -24.07 15.06
C GLU A 164 -0.78 -22.99 15.26
N ILE A 165 -0.98 -22.11 14.27
CA ILE A 165 -2.03 -21.08 14.32
C ILE A 165 -3.41 -21.71 14.50
N ASN A 166 -3.72 -22.76 13.72
CA ASN A 166 -5.01 -23.44 13.81
C ASN A 166 -5.19 -24.18 15.13
N TYR A 167 -4.13 -24.79 15.65
CA TYR A 167 -4.13 -25.42 16.97
C TYR A 167 -4.45 -24.39 18.06
N SER A 168 -3.70 -23.28 18.12
CA SER A 168 -3.93 -22.20 19.08
C SER A 168 -5.33 -21.61 19.02
N LYS A 169 -5.91 -21.47 17.81
CA LYS A 169 -7.30 -21.02 17.65
C LYS A 169 -8.32 -21.99 18.24
N ARG A 170 -8.10 -23.30 18.10
CA ARG A 170 -9.02 -24.33 18.61
C ARG A 170 -8.89 -24.52 20.11
N SER A 171 -7.66 -24.55 20.62
CA SER A 171 -7.38 -24.68 22.06
C SER A 171 -7.67 -23.41 22.84
N GLN A 172 -7.86 -22.28 22.15
CA GLN A 172 -7.93 -20.94 22.75
C GLN A 172 -6.70 -20.61 23.61
N THR A 173 -5.54 -21.17 23.25
CA THR A 173 -4.27 -20.95 23.94
C THR A 173 -3.21 -20.48 22.97
N ALA A 174 -2.53 -19.39 23.33
CA ALA A 174 -1.40 -18.85 22.58
C ALA A 174 -0.27 -18.51 23.56
N TYR A 175 0.86 -19.17 23.37
CA TYR A 175 2.06 -19.03 24.21
C TYR A 175 3.07 -18.09 23.53
N ARG A 176 3.88 -17.39 24.32
CA ARG A 176 4.98 -16.57 23.81
C ARG A 176 6.03 -17.47 23.15
N ASN A 177 6.38 -17.17 21.90
CA ASN A 177 7.34 -17.97 21.11
C ASN A 177 8.75 -17.37 20.99
N HIS A 178 9.07 -16.30 21.74
CA HIS A 178 10.36 -15.61 21.64
C HIS A 178 10.86 -15.13 22.99
N HIS A 179 12.18 -15.09 23.20
CA HIS A 179 12.81 -14.54 24.42
C HIS A 179 13.24 -13.06 24.29
N ASP A 180 12.68 -12.36 23.29
CA ASP A 180 12.99 -10.96 22.98
C ASP A 180 12.08 -9.96 23.72
N LYS A 181 12.66 -9.15 24.62
CA LYS A 181 11.93 -8.11 25.37
C LYS A 181 11.35 -7.02 24.47
N TRP A 182 12.01 -6.69 23.36
CA TRP A 182 11.58 -5.61 22.47
C TRP A 182 10.32 -5.97 21.69
N LYS A 183 10.20 -7.24 21.28
CA LYS A 183 8.94 -7.77 20.71
C LYS A 183 7.79 -7.69 21.72
N CYS A 184 8.02 -8.01 22.99
CA CYS A 184 6.99 -7.83 24.02
C CYS A 184 6.61 -6.36 24.18
N ARG A 185 7.60 -5.45 24.22
CA ARG A 185 7.38 -4.00 24.38
C ARG A 185 6.43 -3.43 23.32
N SER A 186 6.63 -3.83 22.06
CA SER A 186 5.90 -3.31 20.91
C SER A 186 4.65 -4.14 20.56
N CYS A 187 4.34 -5.19 21.32
CA CYS A 187 3.20 -6.06 21.06
C CYS A 187 1.88 -5.34 21.42
N SER A 188 0.95 -5.25 20.48
CA SER A 188 -0.38 -4.66 20.70
C SER A 188 -1.22 -5.43 21.72
N LEU A 189 -0.97 -6.72 21.92
CA LEU A 189 -1.66 -7.58 22.89
C LEU A 189 -0.96 -7.65 24.25
N ARG A 190 0.09 -6.84 24.50
CA ARG A 190 0.91 -6.90 25.71
C ARG A 190 0.10 -6.82 27.01
N GLN A 191 -0.95 -6.01 27.05
CA GLN A 191 -1.78 -5.84 28.27
C GLN A 191 -2.55 -7.13 28.65
N HIS A 192 -2.81 -8.01 27.67
CA HIS A 192 -3.54 -9.26 27.86
C HIS A 192 -2.64 -10.50 27.89
N CYS A 193 -1.33 -10.33 27.69
CA CYS A 193 -0.38 -11.43 27.67
C CYS A 193 0.18 -11.71 29.08
N MET A 194 -0.09 -12.91 29.60
CA MET A 194 0.40 -13.36 30.91
C MET A 194 1.88 -13.79 30.88
N GLU A 195 2.46 -13.97 29.69
CA GLU A 195 3.85 -14.41 29.48
C GLU A 195 4.80 -13.29 29.00
N LYS A 196 4.35 -12.04 29.09
CA LYS A 196 5.15 -10.88 28.68
C LYS A 196 6.45 -10.79 29.49
N LEU A 197 7.54 -10.41 28.83
CA LEU A 197 8.85 -10.27 29.48
C LEU A 197 9.06 -8.90 30.12
N ILE A 198 8.33 -7.88 29.65
CA ILE A 198 8.33 -6.51 30.19
C ILE A 198 6.95 -5.90 30.10
#